data_AF-A0A4Q3RM14-F1
#
_entry.id   AF-A0A4Q3RM14-F1
#
_cell.length_a   1.000
_cell.length_b   1.000
_cell.length_c   1.000
_cell.angle_alpha   90.00
_cell.angle_beta   90.00
_cell.angle_gamma   90.00
#
_symmetry.space_group_name_H-M   'P 1'
#
loop_
_entity.id
_entity.type
_entity.pdbx_description
1 polymer ?
#
loop_
_entity_poly.entity_id
_entity_poly.type
_entity_poly.pdbx_seq_one_letter_code
_entity_poly.pdbx_strand_id
1 'polypeptide(L)'
;MSLCCNTASLKASKTKVAALGKSSIYNLLINCVVPLLYAYGKYKGDDHYIDKALALLEIIPPEENTITNIYRELGFPPKSAADSQAMIQLNKFYCQPVRCLHCAIGVKIMKR
;
A
#
# COMPACT_ATOMS: atom_id res chain seq x y z
N MET A 1 34.10 45.63 -13.94
CA MET A 1 32.71 45.97 -13.55
C MET A 1 31.86 45.70 -14.79
N SER A 2 31.23 44.53 -14.87
CA SER A 2 29.80 44.32 -14.52
C SER A 2 28.92 45.29 -15.33
N LEU A 3 28.00 44.91 -16.21
CA LEU A 3 27.10 43.77 -16.21
C LEU A 3 26.70 43.40 -17.66
N CYS A 4 26.83 42.14 -18.06
CA CYS A 4 26.02 41.58 -19.15
C CYS A 4 24.72 41.05 -18.53
N CYS A 5 23.64 41.81 -18.64
CA CYS A 5 22.29 41.37 -18.32
C CYS A 5 21.83 40.39 -19.42
N ASN A 6 21.95 39.09 -19.16
CA ASN A 6 21.37 38.07 -20.04
C ASN A 6 19.92 37.86 -19.60
N THR A 7 18.98 38.45 -20.35
CA THR A 7 17.55 38.21 -20.18
C THR A 7 17.23 36.79 -20.64
N ALA A 8 17.33 35.84 -19.71
CA ALA A 8 16.81 34.49 -19.89
C ALA A 8 15.29 34.58 -20.10
N SER A 9 14.87 34.53 -21.36
CA SER A 9 13.49 34.36 -21.77
C SER A 9 12.96 33.05 -21.16
N LEU A 10 12.12 33.16 -20.12
CA LEU A 10 11.36 32.05 -19.56
C LEU A 10 10.35 31.59 -20.63
N LYS A 11 10.77 30.66 -21.48
CA LYS A 11 9.84 29.91 -22.32
C LYS A 11 8.95 29.09 -21.39
N ALA A 12 7.70 29.51 -21.25
CA ALA A 12 6.66 28.69 -20.65
C ALA A 12 6.47 27.44 -21.51
N SER A 13 7.23 26.39 -21.20
CA SER A 13 7.01 25.07 -21.77
C SER A 13 5.64 24.61 -21.30
N LYS A 14 4.73 24.33 -22.24
CA LYS A 14 3.49 23.59 -21.96
C LYS A 14 3.89 22.15 -21.64
N THR A 15 4.44 21.93 -20.44
CA THR A 15 4.77 20.59 -19.94
C THR A 15 3.45 19.85 -19.73
N LYS A 16 3.09 18.98 -20.67
CA LYS A 16 2.01 18.02 -20.43
C LYS A 16 2.45 17.15 -19.26
N VAL A 17 1.74 17.20 -18.15
CA VAL A 17 1.97 16.29 -17.02
C VAL A 17 1.83 14.87 -17.54
N ALA A 18 2.89 14.06 -17.39
CA ALA A 18 2.86 12.67 -17.82
C ALA A 18 1.74 11.93 -17.07
N ALA A 19 0.97 11.12 -17.80
CA ALA A 19 -0.05 10.30 -17.17
C ALA A 19 0.59 9.29 -16.21
N LEU A 20 -0.05 9.06 -15.05
CA LEU A 20 0.42 8.08 -14.08
C LEU A 20 0.31 6.67 -14.64
N GLY A 21 1.34 5.85 -14.37
CA GLY A 21 1.28 4.42 -14.63
C GLY A 21 0.28 3.73 -13.71
N LYS A 22 -0.27 2.58 -14.14
CA LYS A 22 -1.21 1.78 -13.34
C LYS A 22 -0.65 1.43 -11.96
N SER A 23 0.62 1.05 -11.88
CA SER A 23 1.30 0.74 -10.60
C SER A 23 1.36 1.95 -9.66
N SER A 24 1.62 3.16 -10.18
CA SER A 24 1.59 4.38 -9.37
C SER A 24 0.19 4.68 -8.84
N ILE A 25 -0.84 4.46 -9.65
CA ILE A 25 -2.24 4.62 -9.23
C ILE A 25 -2.57 3.63 -8.10
N TYR A 26 -2.26 2.35 -8.25
CA TYR A 26 -2.50 1.35 -7.21
C TYR A 26 -1.75 1.66 -5.92
N ASN A 27 -0.49 2.10 -6.01
CA ASN A 27 0.28 2.51 -4.83
C ASN A 27 -0.37 3.67 -4.07
N LEU A 28 -0.90 4.68 -4.78
CA LEU A 28 -1.64 5.79 -4.15
C LEU A 28 -2.96 5.31 -3.55
N LEU A 29 -3.67 4.40 -4.20
CA LEU A 29 -4.91 3.84 -3.67
C LEU A 29 -4.66 3.09 -2.35
N ILE A 30 -3.67 2.21 -2.33
CA ILE A 30 -3.32 1.37 -1.17
C ILE A 30 -2.77 2.20 -0.01
N ASN A 31 -1.82 3.10 -0.28
CA ASN A 31 -1.07 3.79 0.78
C ASN A 31 -1.69 5.11 1.22
N CYS A 32 -2.55 5.73 0.39
CA CYS A 32 -3.10 7.04 0.69
C CYS A 32 -4.64 7.02 0.77
N VAL A 33 -5.31 6.55 -0.28
CA VAL A 33 -6.78 6.64 -0.36
C VAL A 33 -7.45 5.73 0.65
N VAL A 34 -7.05 4.46 0.70
CA VAL A 34 -7.63 3.47 1.63
C VAL A 34 -7.47 3.90 3.10
N PRO A 35 -6.26 4.25 3.60
CA PRO A 35 -6.09 4.66 4.99
C PRO A 35 -6.87 5.93 5.32
N LEU A 36 -6.89 6.91 4.41
CA LEU A 36 -7.63 8.14 4.60
C LEU A 36 -9.14 7.90 4.68
N LEU A 37 -9.68 7.06 3.79
CA LEU A 37 -11.09 6.73 3.75
C LEU A 37 -11.52 5.95 5.00
N TYR A 38 -10.70 4.99 5.44
CA TYR A 38 -10.93 4.24 6.66
C TYR A 38 -10.92 5.17 7.90
N ALA A 39 -9.90 6.02 8.01
CA ALA A 39 -9.78 6.98 9.11
C ALA A 39 -10.95 7.98 9.13
N TYR A 40 -11.43 8.40 7.96
CA TYR A 40 -12.60 9.26 7.85
C TYR A 40 -13.87 8.57 8.35
N GLY A 41 -14.10 7.31 7.97
CA GLY A 41 -15.22 6.52 8.50
C GLY A 41 -15.17 6.38 10.02
N LYS A 42 -13.98 6.08 10.57
CA LYS A 42 -13.77 6.04 12.03
C LYS A 42 -14.05 7.38 12.70
N TYR A 43 -13.58 8.48 12.12
CA TYR A 43 -13.81 9.82 12.65
C TYR A 43 -15.30 10.22 12.65
N LYS A 44 -16.04 9.82 11.61
CA LYS A 44 -17.48 10.10 11.50
C LYS A 44 -18.36 9.11 12.25
N GLY A 45 -17.81 7.97 12.68
CA GLY A 45 -18.61 6.86 13.22
C GLY A 45 -19.52 6.23 12.17
N ASP A 46 -19.10 6.25 10.90
CA ASP A 46 -19.87 5.75 9.77
C ASP A 46 -19.11 4.60 9.09
N ASP A 47 -19.59 3.38 9.34
CA ASP A 47 -18.99 2.14 8.86
C ASP A 47 -19.08 2.00 7.33
N HIS A 48 -19.96 2.73 6.64
CA HIS A 48 -20.05 2.73 5.18
C HIS A 48 -18.72 3.10 4.52
N TYR A 49 -17.98 4.06 5.10
CA TYR A 49 -16.68 4.46 4.57
C TYR A 49 -15.59 3.45 4.91
N ILE A 50 -15.70 2.77 6.05
CA ILE A 50 -14.80 1.68 6.42
C ILE A 50 -14.96 0.51 5.45
N ASP A 51 -16.20 0.08 5.21
CA ASP A 51 -16.51 -1.00 4.29
C ASP A 51 -16.06 -0.68 2.87
N LYS A 52 -16.24 0.57 2.42
CA LYS A 52 -15.69 1.03 1.13
C LYS A 52 -14.17 0.95 1.06
N ALA A 53 -13.46 1.29 2.13
CA ALA A 53 -12.00 1.21 2.15
C ALA A 53 -11.52 -0.24 2.07
N LEU A 54 -12.19 -1.15 2.77
CA LEU A 54 -11.87 -2.58 2.75
C LEU A 54 -12.23 -3.21 1.40
N ALA A 55 -13.41 -2.95 0.87
CA ALA A 55 -13.83 -3.41 -0.46
C ALA A 55 -12.89 -2.90 -1.56
N LEU A 56 -12.36 -1.69 -1.43
CA LEU A 56 -11.36 -1.16 -2.36
C LEU A 56 -10.06 -1.99 -2.33
N LEU A 57 -9.58 -2.43 -1.16
CA LEU A 57 -8.41 -3.31 -1.09
C LEU A 57 -8.66 -4.70 -1.68
N GLU A 58 -9.89 -5.21 -1.60
CA GLU A 58 -10.24 -6.54 -2.13
C GLU A 58 -10.21 -6.59 -3.67
N ILE A 59 -10.48 -5.46 -4.35
CA ILE A 59 -10.53 -5.40 -5.82
C ILE A 59 -9.21 -4.97 -6.48
N ILE A 60 -8.29 -4.37 -5.71
CA ILE A 60 -6.98 -3.95 -6.25
C ILE A 60 -6.07 -5.19 -6.36
N PRO A 61 -5.27 -5.33 -7.45
CA PRO A 61 -4.29 -6.40 -7.55
C PRO A 61 -3.29 -6.41 -6.37
N PRO A 62 -2.72 -7.58 -6.01
CA PRO A 62 -1.70 -7.66 -4.97
C PRO A 62 -0.53 -6.70 -5.19
N GLU A 63 -0.01 -6.14 -4.10
CA GLU A 63 1.28 -5.44 -4.13
C GLU A 63 2.42 -6.44 -4.41
N GLU A 64 3.29 -6.09 -5.35
CA GLU A 64 4.54 -6.80 -5.58
C GLU A 64 5.57 -6.39 -4.52
N ASN A 65 5.87 -7.31 -3.61
CA ASN A 65 6.73 -7.06 -2.46
C ASN A 65 7.59 -8.31 -2.18
N THR A 66 8.82 -8.12 -1.71
CA THR A 66 9.70 -9.26 -1.37
C THR A 66 9.09 -10.14 -0.27
N ILE A 67 8.31 -9.56 0.64
CA ILE A 67 7.61 -10.31 1.68
C ILE A 67 6.51 -11.19 1.08
N THR A 68 5.71 -10.68 0.14
CA THR A 68 4.63 -11.48 -0.48
C THR A 68 5.17 -12.63 -1.32
N ASN A 69 6.40 -12.51 -1.85
CA ASN A 69 7.10 -13.61 -2.52
C ASN A 69 7.36 -14.80 -1.59
N ILE A 70 7.77 -14.56 -0.34
CA ILE A 70 7.97 -15.62 0.66
C ILE A 70 6.68 -16.42 0.87
N TYR A 71 5.55 -15.73 1.04
CA TYR A 71 4.26 -16.40 1.21
C TYR A 71 3.83 -17.17 -0.05
N ARG A 72 4.11 -16.63 -1.25
CA ARG A 72 3.87 -17.33 -2.51
C ARG A 72 4.66 -18.65 -2.60
N GLU A 73 5.94 -18.63 -2.24
CA GLU A 73 6.80 -19.82 -2.23
C GLU A 73 6.34 -20.86 -1.20
N LEU A 74 5.74 -20.43 -0.09
CA LEU A 74 5.11 -21.30 0.91
C LEU A 74 3.73 -21.84 0.48
N GLY A 75 3.28 -21.56 -0.75
CA GLY A 75 1.99 -22.02 -1.28
C GLY A 75 0.80 -21.13 -0.91
N PHE A 76 1.04 -19.90 -0.43
CA PHE A 76 0.01 -18.91 -0.08
C PHE A 76 0.16 -17.62 -0.94
N PRO A 77 -0.17 -17.68 -2.25
CA PRO A 77 -0.14 -16.49 -3.10
C PRO A 77 -1.22 -15.47 -2.69
N PRO A 78 -0.92 -14.16 -2.60
CA PRO A 78 -1.94 -13.14 -2.39
C PRO A 78 -2.82 -13.00 -3.63
N LYS A 79 -4.12 -12.76 -3.44
CA LYS A 79 -5.11 -12.58 -4.52
C LYS A 79 -5.55 -11.13 -4.69
N SER A 80 -5.40 -10.32 -3.65
CA SER A 80 -5.75 -8.90 -3.65
C SER A 80 -4.72 -8.05 -2.91
N ALA A 81 -4.87 -6.72 -2.99
CA ALA A 81 -4.13 -5.80 -2.15
C ALA A 81 -4.39 -6.08 -0.66
N ALA A 82 -5.62 -6.44 -0.27
CA ALA A 82 -5.95 -6.83 1.10
C ALA A 82 -5.05 -7.97 1.61
N ASP A 83 -4.87 -9.03 0.80
CA ASP A 83 -4.00 -10.16 1.16
C ASP A 83 -2.54 -9.73 1.28
N SER A 84 -2.03 -9.01 0.29
CA SER A 84 -0.64 -8.55 0.29
C SER A 84 -0.34 -7.66 1.50
N GLN A 85 -1.25 -6.74 1.85
CA GLN A 85 -1.12 -5.89 3.04
C GLN A 85 -1.19 -6.71 4.33
N ALA A 86 -2.11 -7.67 4.43
CA ALA A 86 -2.21 -8.55 5.58
C ALA A 86 -0.91 -9.35 5.79
N MET A 87 -0.33 -9.90 4.73
CA MET A 87 0.95 -10.64 4.76
C MET A 87 2.12 -9.75 5.19
N ILE A 88 2.20 -8.53 4.65
CA ILE A 88 3.24 -7.55 5.00
C ILE A 88 3.16 -7.18 6.48
N GLN A 89 1.95 -6.85 6.99
CA GLN A 89 1.77 -6.48 8.40
C GLN A 89 1.96 -7.67 9.34
N LEU A 90 1.47 -8.86 8.98
CA LEU A 90 1.71 -10.09 9.72
C LEU A 90 3.20 -10.36 9.85
N ASN A 91 3.95 -10.29 8.75
CA ASN A 91 5.38 -10.49 8.78
C ASN A 91 6.07 -9.45 9.67
N LYS A 92 5.76 -8.16 9.49
CA LYS A 92 6.37 -7.06 10.24
C LYS A 92 6.14 -7.17 11.75
N PHE A 93 4.90 -7.45 12.17
CA PHE A 93 4.53 -7.39 13.59
C PHE A 93 4.61 -8.73 14.32
N TYR A 94 4.65 -9.86 13.60
CA TYR A 94 4.69 -11.19 14.22
C TYR A 94 5.87 -12.03 13.77
N CYS A 95 6.08 -12.24 12.46
CA CYS A 95 7.10 -13.18 11.98
C CYS A 95 8.53 -12.65 12.23
N GLN A 96 8.82 -11.40 11.85
CA GLN A 96 10.12 -10.76 12.06
C GLN A 96 10.53 -10.70 13.54
N PRO A 97 9.67 -10.26 14.48
CA PRO A 97 10.00 -10.30 15.90
C PRO A 97 9.79 -11.69 16.56
N VAL A 98 9.52 -12.74 15.79
CA VAL A 98 9.34 -14.12 16.27
C VAL A 98 8.25 -14.26 17.35
N ARG A 99 7.13 -13.56 17.20
CA ARG A 99 5.99 -13.60 18.13
C ARG A 99 5.03 -14.74 17.84
N CYS A 100 5.53 -15.93 17.50
CA CYS A 100 4.71 -17.06 17.05
C CYS A 100 3.66 -17.50 18.08
N LEU A 101 3.97 -17.42 19.38
CA LEU A 101 3.03 -17.74 20.47
C LEU A 101 1.88 -16.73 20.63
N HIS A 102 1.99 -15.56 20.01
CA HIS A 102 0.96 -14.51 19.98
C HIS A 102 0.27 -14.39 18.61
N CYS A 103 0.70 -15.18 17.63
CA CYS A 103 0.14 -15.20 16.28
C CYS A 103 -0.86 -16.36 16.16
N ALA A 104 -2.07 -16.11 15.67
CA ALA A 104 -3.07 -17.17 15.50
C ALA A 104 -2.58 -18.32 14.60
N ILE A 105 -1.81 -17.99 13.55
CA ILE A 105 -1.17 -18.98 12.66
C ILE A 105 -0.05 -19.71 13.38
N GLY A 106 0.86 -18.97 14.04
CA GLY A 106 2.00 -19.53 14.76
C GLY A 106 1.59 -20.48 15.88
N VAL A 107 0.60 -20.11 16.69
CA VAL A 107 0.02 -20.97 17.74
C VAL A 107 -0.52 -22.27 17.17
N LYS A 108 -1.19 -22.22 16.00
CA LYS A 108 -1.74 -23.41 15.35
C LYS A 108 -0.65 -24.34 14.81
N ILE A 109 0.47 -23.78 14.33
CA ILE A 109 1.63 -24.56 13.87
C ILE A 109 2.34 -25.23 15.05
N MET A 110 2.55 -24.50 16.15
CA MET A 110 3.30 -24.97 17.33
C MET A 110 2.54 -25.97 18.22
N LYS A 111 1.21 -26.05 18.08
CA LYS A 111 0.35 -27.01 18.80
C LYS A 111 0.31 -28.40 18.14
N ARG A 112 1.03 -28.59 17.04
CA ARG A 112 1.29 -29.89 16.45
C ARG A 112 2.62 -30.42 16.97
#